data_AF-A0A357KW60-F1
#
_entry.id   AF-A0A357KW60-F1
#
_cell.length_a   1.000
_cell.length_b   1.000
_cell.length_c   1.000
_cell.angle_alpha   90.00
_cell.angle_beta   90.00
_cell.angle_gamma   90.00
#
_symmetry.space_group_name_H-M   'P 1'
#
loop_
_entity.id
_entity.type
_entity.pdbx_description
1 polymer ?
#
loop_
_entity_poly.entity_id
_entity_poly.type
_entity_poly.pdbx_seq_one_letter_code
_entity_poly.pdbx_strand_id
1 'polypeptide(L)'
;MRWMIRLAAVTVGLLLGNAARASDLGIRDARLVRSEGGSGPVWHAEFAIAWKNAWRNERNNDGAWVFLKVRAPGRGWRHAMLASAGHGAIPTENGPAAELHVASDAVGAFIAPAIATRGSVAWAVRLALDARTVEALERIGPTAEVAAFGVEMVRVPEGAFWVGEPGQRAVEHAAFYRCDAQGRPAGRYRVENESPIEVGPVEGMLHYGVEGNFAIFAGDRQGPVPAEFPKGFASFWCMKYELTQGQYAEFLNQIPASDTAHRALGGGLASLAPDSRLSIRVQDGRFVADHPARPANWVSWDDGCAWADWAGLRPMTEMEFAKACRGPGEPPADDFPWGTASKEGLKRVMGPDLDLVRTGDADEATLTDARREPLGASYYWIMDLAGSVWERCVTIGHPRGRAFKGTHGDGALNMGFATNEDWPASDHAPSWGGGYGYRGGGHYEAARVYEPGHFNPHSPVGWRRFGSWGQGPRSIAYGFRAVRTVDVQ
;
A
#
# COMPACT_ATOMS: atom_id res chain seq x y z
N MET A 1 -49.37 29.75 44.99
CA MET A 1 -48.04 30.07 44.43
C MET A 1 -47.79 29.17 43.23
N ARG A 2 -48.03 29.68 42.02
CA ARG A 2 -47.75 29.00 40.74
C ARG A 2 -46.25 29.14 40.46
N TRP A 3 -45.52 28.04 40.40
CA TRP A 3 -44.14 28.02 39.92
C TRP A 3 -44.14 27.58 38.45
N MET A 4 -43.86 28.53 37.57
CA MET A 4 -43.58 28.32 36.15
C MET A 4 -42.16 27.77 35.99
N ILE A 5 -42.02 26.53 35.53
CA ILE A 5 -40.73 26.00 35.06
C ILE A 5 -40.62 26.36 33.57
N ARG A 6 -39.65 27.22 33.23
CA ARG A 6 -39.27 27.55 31.85
C ARG A 6 -38.54 26.35 31.26
N LEU A 7 -39.08 25.73 30.21
CA LEU A 7 -38.32 24.83 29.35
C LEU A 7 -37.28 25.67 28.57
N ALA A 8 -36.00 25.51 28.89
CA ALA A 8 -34.92 25.92 28.02
C ALA A 8 -34.76 24.86 26.92
N ALA A 9 -34.95 25.26 25.66
CA ALA A 9 -34.62 24.42 24.52
C ALA A 9 -33.09 24.26 24.46
N VAL A 10 -32.60 23.07 24.82
CA VAL A 10 -31.21 22.67 24.57
C VAL A 10 -31.15 22.23 23.12
N THR A 11 -30.67 23.11 22.25
CA THR A 11 -30.23 22.73 20.90
C THR A 11 -29.00 21.85 21.06
N VAL A 12 -29.20 20.52 21.04
CA VAL A 12 -28.10 19.57 20.87
C VAL A 12 -27.59 19.75 19.45
N GLY A 13 -26.56 20.59 19.29
CA GLY A 13 -25.76 20.59 18.08
C GLY A 13 -25.09 19.23 17.99
N LEU A 14 -25.55 18.40 17.05
CA LEU A 14 -24.78 17.26 16.57
C LEU A 14 -23.50 17.82 15.96
N LEU A 15 -22.44 17.87 16.76
CA LEU A 15 -21.08 17.89 16.25
C LEU A 15 -20.88 16.51 15.60
N LEU A 16 -21.18 16.43 14.31
CA LEU A 16 -20.65 15.39 13.44
C LEU A 16 -19.14 15.54 13.47
N GLY A 17 -18.48 14.80 14.36
CA GLY A 17 -17.04 14.66 14.35
C GLY A 17 -16.65 14.06 13.01
N ASN A 18 -15.93 14.81 12.20
CA ASN A 18 -15.30 14.28 11.00
C ASN A 18 -14.33 13.18 11.43
N ALA A 19 -14.67 11.91 11.19
CA ALA A 19 -13.72 10.83 11.32
C ALA A 19 -12.56 11.12 10.35
N ALA A 20 -11.35 11.28 10.89
CA ALA A 20 -10.15 11.43 10.08
C ALA A 20 -9.97 10.16 9.24
N ARG A 21 -10.06 10.27 7.91
CA ARG A 21 -9.80 9.14 7.02
C ARG A 21 -8.28 8.87 6.92
N ALA A 22 -7.84 7.64 6.59
CA ALA A 22 -6.41 7.38 6.39
C ALA A 22 -5.95 8.14 5.16
N SER A 23 -6.73 7.97 4.11
CA SER A 23 -6.72 8.71 2.88
C SER A 23 -8.01 9.52 2.83
N ASP A 24 -7.90 10.83 2.59
CA ASP A 24 -9.05 11.70 2.34
C ASP A 24 -9.52 11.60 0.87
N LEU A 25 -8.93 10.71 0.08
CA LEU A 25 -9.32 10.45 -1.30
C LEU A 25 -10.79 10.06 -1.40
N GLY A 26 -11.53 10.88 -2.12
CA GLY A 26 -12.90 10.62 -2.50
C GLY A 26 -13.01 10.52 -4.01
N ILE A 27 -13.66 9.46 -4.49
CA ILE A 27 -14.17 9.36 -5.85
C ILE A 27 -15.69 9.27 -5.77
N ARG A 28 -16.39 10.07 -6.58
CA ARG A 28 -17.86 10.12 -6.57
C ARG A 28 -18.42 10.33 -7.98
N ASP A 29 -19.72 10.07 -8.08
CA ASP A 29 -20.54 10.35 -9.27
C ASP A 29 -20.01 9.65 -10.55
N ALA A 30 -19.44 8.45 -10.38
CA ALA A 30 -18.94 7.65 -11.49
C ALA A 30 -20.09 7.24 -12.42
N ARG A 31 -19.95 7.55 -13.72
CA ARG A 31 -20.94 7.23 -14.75
C ARG A 31 -20.27 6.90 -16.08
N LEU A 32 -20.95 6.11 -16.89
CA LEU A 32 -20.56 5.87 -18.28
C LEU A 32 -21.21 6.91 -19.19
N VAL A 33 -20.42 7.46 -20.11
CA VAL A 33 -20.88 8.39 -21.15
C VAL A 33 -20.51 7.81 -22.51
N ARG A 34 -21.52 7.62 -23.36
CA ARG A 34 -21.35 7.23 -24.76
C ARG A 34 -21.45 8.45 -25.65
N SER A 35 -20.46 8.64 -26.50
CA SER A 35 -20.46 9.66 -27.56
C SER A 35 -20.24 9.03 -28.92
N GLU A 36 -20.86 9.57 -29.96
CA GLU A 36 -20.56 9.18 -31.34
C GLU A 36 -19.28 9.88 -31.80
N GLY A 37 -18.27 9.11 -32.21
CA GLY A 37 -17.02 9.59 -32.79
C GLY A 37 -16.94 9.32 -34.30
N GLY A 38 -16.01 9.99 -34.99
CA GLY A 38 -15.81 9.82 -36.43
C GLY A 38 -15.37 8.40 -36.86
N SER A 39 -14.90 7.58 -35.91
CA SER A 39 -14.50 6.19 -36.08
C SER A 39 -15.42 5.19 -35.37
N GLY A 40 -16.60 5.62 -34.93
CA GLY A 40 -17.54 4.81 -34.15
C GLY A 40 -17.74 5.32 -32.72
N PRO A 41 -18.53 4.59 -31.91
CA PRO A 41 -18.88 4.99 -30.56
C PRO A 41 -17.67 4.95 -29.61
N VAL A 42 -17.54 5.99 -28.80
CA VAL A 42 -16.52 6.11 -27.77
C VAL A 42 -17.19 6.14 -26.42
N TRP A 43 -16.77 5.24 -25.53
CA TRP A 43 -17.21 5.23 -24.14
C TRP A 43 -16.17 5.87 -23.24
N HIS A 44 -16.65 6.70 -22.31
CA HIS A 44 -15.85 7.28 -21.26
C HIS A 44 -16.46 6.98 -19.91
N ALA A 45 -15.61 6.77 -18.90
CA ALA A 45 -16.00 6.90 -17.51
C ALA A 45 -15.76 8.36 -17.07
N GLU A 46 -16.77 8.99 -16.48
CA GLU A 46 -16.67 10.31 -15.87
C GLU A 46 -16.90 10.21 -14.37
N PHE A 47 -16.10 10.90 -13.56
CA PHE A 47 -16.24 10.95 -12.10
C PHE A 47 -15.54 12.21 -11.55
N ALA A 48 -15.84 12.56 -10.29
CA ALA A 48 -15.08 13.56 -9.56
C ALA A 48 -14.10 12.87 -8.60
N ILE A 49 -12.89 13.43 -8.49
CA ILE A 49 -11.84 12.98 -7.56
C ILE A 49 -11.35 14.16 -6.70
N ALA A 50 -11.09 13.94 -5.41
CA ALA A 50 -10.51 14.96 -4.53
C ALA A 50 -9.80 14.36 -3.32
N TRP A 51 -8.79 15.04 -2.78
CA TRP A 51 -8.17 14.75 -1.47
C TRP A 51 -7.49 16.01 -0.90
N LYS A 52 -7.15 16.00 0.40
CA LYS A 52 -6.74 17.22 1.14
C LYS A 52 -5.24 17.49 1.24
N ASN A 53 -4.42 16.45 1.13
CA ASN A 53 -2.99 16.52 1.43
C ASN A 53 -2.13 16.22 0.21
N ALA A 54 -2.54 16.72 -0.95
CA ALA A 54 -1.75 16.59 -2.17
C ALA A 54 -0.43 17.37 -2.05
N TRP A 55 0.60 16.87 -2.71
CA TRP A 55 1.82 17.62 -2.95
C TRP A 55 2.49 17.30 -4.27
N ARG A 56 3.21 18.29 -4.76
CA ARG A 56 4.31 18.12 -5.72
C ARG A 56 5.41 19.09 -5.30
N ASN A 57 6.62 18.56 -5.15
CA ASN A 57 7.82 19.32 -4.84
C ASN A 57 8.96 18.85 -5.76
N GLU A 58 10.17 19.35 -5.55
CA GLU A 58 11.34 19.02 -6.39
C GLU A 58 11.80 17.56 -6.26
N ARG A 59 11.51 16.90 -5.13
CA ARG A 59 11.91 15.51 -4.85
C ARG A 59 10.92 14.51 -5.42
N ASN A 60 9.64 14.72 -5.16
CA ASN A 60 8.57 13.80 -5.53
C ASN A 60 7.19 14.46 -5.48
N ASN A 61 6.16 13.64 -5.68
CA ASN A 61 4.76 14.00 -5.57
C ASN A 61 3.93 12.82 -5.08
N ASP A 62 2.75 13.10 -4.55
CA ASP A 62 1.68 12.11 -4.48
C ASP A 62 0.80 12.17 -5.73
N GLY A 63 -0.10 11.20 -5.81
CA GLY A 63 -1.12 11.09 -6.83
C GLY A 63 -2.08 9.97 -6.50
N ALA A 64 -3.17 9.89 -7.23
CA ALA A 64 -4.13 8.80 -7.13
C ALA A 64 -3.87 7.80 -8.26
N TRP A 65 -3.68 6.52 -7.93
CA TRP A 65 -3.87 5.43 -8.87
C TRP A 65 -5.36 5.15 -9.01
N VAL A 66 -5.89 5.28 -10.22
CA VAL A 66 -7.31 5.12 -10.53
C VAL A 66 -7.51 3.98 -11.51
N PHE A 67 -8.44 3.10 -11.18
CA PHE A 67 -8.83 1.97 -12.03
C PHE A 67 -10.35 1.79 -12.01
N LEU A 68 -10.87 1.09 -13.03
CA LEU A 68 -12.30 1.04 -13.29
C LEU A 68 -12.80 -0.41 -13.27
N LYS A 69 -13.98 -0.61 -12.69
CA LYS A 69 -14.74 -1.85 -12.82
C LYS A 69 -16.04 -1.56 -13.54
N VAL A 70 -16.43 -2.43 -14.46
CA VAL A 70 -17.71 -2.36 -15.16
C VAL A 70 -18.50 -3.64 -14.96
N ARG A 71 -19.82 -3.54 -15.03
CA ARG A 71 -20.69 -4.72 -15.05
C ARG A 71 -21.90 -4.52 -15.95
N ALA A 72 -22.45 -5.65 -16.40
CA ALA A 72 -23.81 -5.71 -16.91
C ALA A 72 -24.80 -5.94 -15.76
N PRO A 73 -26.07 -5.55 -15.91
CA PRO A 73 -27.12 -6.01 -15.00
C PRO A 73 -27.13 -7.55 -14.89
N GLY A 74 -27.13 -8.07 -13.67
CA GLY A 74 -27.14 -9.52 -13.41
C GLY A 74 -25.84 -10.25 -13.80
N ARG A 75 -24.72 -9.53 -13.98
CA ARG A 75 -23.38 -10.10 -14.16
C ARG A 75 -22.42 -9.56 -13.09
N GLY A 76 -21.34 -10.30 -12.88
CA GLY A 76 -20.25 -9.87 -12.00
C GLY A 76 -19.48 -8.66 -12.56
N TRP A 77 -18.77 -7.98 -11.66
CA TRP A 77 -17.84 -6.92 -12.04
C TRP A 77 -16.62 -7.48 -12.75
N ARG A 78 -16.08 -6.71 -13.70
CA ARG A 78 -14.82 -6.99 -14.39
C ARG A 78 -13.98 -5.72 -14.50
N HIS A 79 -12.68 -5.89 -14.69
CA HIS A 79 -11.78 -4.76 -15.00
C HIS A 79 -12.19 -4.11 -16.34
N ALA A 80 -12.18 -2.78 -16.36
CA ALA A 80 -12.33 -1.99 -17.59
C ALA A 80 -10.98 -1.40 -17.99
N MET A 81 -10.50 -1.79 -19.17
CA MET A 81 -9.22 -1.33 -19.69
C MET A 81 -9.38 0.05 -20.31
N LEU A 82 -8.35 0.88 -20.18
CA LEU A 82 -8.31 2.25 -20.66
C LEU A 82 -7.77 2.33 -22.09
N ALA A 83 -8.29 3.26 -22.88
CA ALA A 83 -7.64 3.62 -24.13
C ALA A 83 -6.26 4.26 -23.86
N SER A 84 -5.41 4.36 -24.89
CA SER A 84 -4.11 5.05 -24.77
C SER A 84 -4.22 6.59 -24.84
N ALA A 85 -5.39 7.10 -25.23
CA ALA A 85 -5.66 8.53 -25.41
C ALA A 85 -7.15 8.85 -25.22
N GLY A 86 -7.49 10.14 -25.15
CA GLY A 86 -8.88 10.59 -24.96
C GLY A 86 -9.27 10.80 -23.49
N HIS A 87 -8.28 10.96 -22.62
CA HIS A 87 -8.47 11.22 -21.19
C HIS A 87 -8.41 12.73 -20.89
N GLY A 88 -8.96 13.13 -19.75
CA GLY A 88 -8.85 14.48 -19.25
C GLY A 88 -9.13 14.56 -17.76
N ALA A 89 -8.50 15.51 -17.09
CA ALA A 89 -8.77 15.85 -15.70
C ALA A 89 -8.74 17.38 -15.56
N ILE A 90 -9.88 17.98 -15.23
CA ILE A 90 -10.08 19.42 -15.22
C ILE A 90 -10.35 19.87 -13.77
N PRO A 91 -9.67 20.91 -13.25
CA PRO A 91 -9.92 21.42 -11.91
C PRO A 91 -11.38 21.84 -11.72
N THR A 92 -12.02 21.40 -10.64
CA THR A 92 -13.40 21.77 -10.30
C THR A 92 -13.49 22.99 -9.40
N GLU A 93 -12.36 23.41 -8.85
CA GLU A 93 -12.19 24.57 -7.99
C GLU A 93 -10.90 25.31 -8.37
N ASN A 94 -10.61 26.43 -7.70
CA ASN A 94 -9.33 27.10 -7.84
C ASN A 94 -8.22 26.18 -7.30
N GLY A 95 -7.58 25.42 -8.20
CA GLY A 95 -6.58 24.42 -7.86
C GLY A 95 -5.62 24.18 -9.04
N PRO A 96 -4.53 23.42 -8.82
CA PRO A 96 -3.56 23.13 -9.86
C PRO A 96 -4.19 22.29 -10.98
N ALA A 97 -3.69 22.46 -12.20
CA ALA A 97 -3.99 21.52 -13.28
C ALA A 97 -3.56 20.09 -12.86
N ALA A 98 -4.28 19.08 -13.36
CA ALA A 98 -3.90 17.69 -13.18
C ALA A 98 -2.91 17.24 -14.26
N GLU A 99 -1.95 16.42 -13.87
CA GLU A 99 -1.23 15.52 -14.76
C GLU A 99 -1.91 14.16 -14.71
N LEU A 100 -2.21 13.58 -15.89
CA LEU A 100 -2.86 12.29 -16.02
C LEU A 100 -2.01 11.39 -16.92
N HIS A 101 -1.62 10.23 -16.39
CA HIS A 101 -0.82 9.23 -17.08
C HIS A 101 -1.51 7.87 -17.05
N VAL A 102 -1.96 7.39 -18.20
CA VAL A 102 -2.47 6.01 -18.34
C VAL A 102 -1.30 5.05 -18.38
N ALA A 103 -1.39 3.99 -17.59
CA ALA A 103 -0.36 2.95 -17.60
C ALA A 103 -0.32 2.20 -18.93
N SER A 104 0.88 1.77 -19.32
CA SER A 104 1.15 1.10 -20.60
C SER A 104 0.37 -0.20 -20.79
N ASP A 105 0.01 -0.89 -19.71
CA ASP A 105 -0.84 -2.08 -19.70
C ASP A 105 -2.35 -1.78 -19.79
N ALA A 106 -2.73 -0.49 -19.84
CA ALA A 106 -4.10 0.01 -19.87
C ALA A 106 -4.96 -0.33 -18.63
N VAL A 107 -4.38 -0.84 -17.54
CA VAL A 107 -5.13 -1.26 -16.34
C VAL A 107 -5.64 -0.06 -15.54
N GLY A 108 -4.96 1.08 -15.59
CA GLY A 108 -5.39 2.25 -14.84
C GLY A 108 -4.60 3.49 -15.19
N ALA A 109 -4.81 4.56 -14.43
CA ALA A 109 -4.16 5.84 -14.63
C ALA A 109 -3.71 6.45 -13.31
N PHE A 110 -2.56 7.12 -13.34
CA PHE A 110 -2.16 8.04 -12.28
C PHE A 110 -2.71 9.43 -12.56
N ILE A 111 -3.24 10.08 -11.52
CA ILE A 111 -3.69 11.47 -11.55
C ILE A 111 -2.99 12.22 -10.41
N ALA A 112 -2.21 13.25 -10.73
CA ALA A 112 -1.40 14.00 -9.78
C ALA A 112 -1.43 15.51 -10.06
N PRO A 113 -1.03 16.38 -9.11
CA PRO A 113 -0.89 17.80 -9.39
C PRO A 113 0.20 18.04 -10.45
N ALA A 114 -0.10 18.84 -11.48
CA ALA A 114 0.85 19.13 -12.58
C ALA A 114 1.97 20.10 -12.18
N ILE A 115 1.76 20.89 -11.13
CA ILE A 115 2.69 21.93 -10.67
C ILE A 115 2.96 21.80 -9.17
N ALA A 116 3.96 22.52 -8.67
CA ALA A 116 4.26 22.58 -7.25
C ALA A 116 2.99 22.89 -6.43
N THR A 117 2.68 22.01 -5.48
CA THR A 117 1.40 22.00 -4.77
C THR A 117 1.61 21.56 -3.33
N ARG A 118 0.81 22.11 -2.42
CA ARG A 118 0.57 21.53 -1.10
C ARG A 118 -0.88 21.84 -0.69
N GLY A 119 -1.65 20.82 -0.34
CA GLY A 119 -3.02 21.00 0.16
C GLY A 119 -4.05 20.29 -0.70
N SER A 120 -5.28 20.80 -0.69
CA SER A 120 -6.41 20.14 -1.36
C SER A 120 -6.32 20.22 -2.88
N VAL A 121 -6.78 19.16 -3.53
CA VAL A 121 -7.02 19.11 -4.97
C VAL A 121 -8.38 18.50 -5.26
N ALA A 122 -8.99 18.95 -6.36
CA ALA A 122 -10.24 18.38 -6.86
C ALA A 122 -10.32 18.52 -8.38
N TRP A 123 -10.66 17.42 -9.06
CA TRP A 123 -10.79 17.37 -10.52
C TRP A 123 -12.04 16.61 -10.96
N ALA A 124 -12.62 17.05 -12.08
CA ALA A 124 -13.55 16.28 -12.89
C ALA A 124 -12.74 15.48 -13.91
N VAL A 125 -12.84 14.16 -13.84
CA VAL A 125 -12.02 13.23 -14.63
C VAL A 125 -12.89 12.55 -15.68
N ARG A 126 -12.30 12.38 -16.86
CA ARG A 126 -12.84 11.60 -17.98
C ARG A 126 -11.77 10.62 -18.43
N LEU A 127 -12.08 9.33 -18.40
CA LEU A 127 -11.20 8.26 -18.89
C LEU A 127 -11.86 7.55 -20.08
N ALA A 128 -11.21 7.56 -21.24
CA ALA A 128 -11.65 6.78 -22.40
C ALA A 128 -11.38 5.28 -22.17
N LEU A 129 -12.33 4.43 -22.58
CA LEU A 129 -12.25 2.98 -22.47
C LEU A 129 -11.68 2.35 -23.76
N ASP A 130 -10.92 1.27 -23.64
CA ASP A 130 -10.35 0.56 -24.79
C ASP A 130 -11.42 -0.17 -25.62
N ALA A 131 -11.05 -0.57 -26.84
CA ALA A 131 -11.96 -1.23 -27.77
C ALA A 131 -12.53 -2.55 -27.21
N ARG A 132 -11.75 -3.32 -26.44
CA ARG A 132 -12.18 -4.60 -25.84
C ARG A 132 -13.28 -4.36 -24.80
N THR A 133 -13.11 -3.33 -23.97
CA THR A 133 -14.08 -2.90 -22.97
C THR A 133 -15.33 -2.37 -23.64
N VAL A 134 -15.17 -1.54 -24.68
CA VAL A 134 -16.29 -1.01 -25.49
C VAL A 134 -17.12 -2.13 -26.11
N GLU A 135 -16.50 -3.06 -26.84
CA GLU A 135 -17.21 -4.19 -27.48
C GLU A 135 -18.02 -4.98 -26.44
N ALA A 136 -17.42 -5.17 -25.26
CA ALA A 136 -18.05 -5.90 -24.19
C ALA A 136 -19.17 -5.11 -23.48
N LEU A 137 -19.18 -3.78 -23.55
CA LEU A 137 -20.26 -2.90 -23.10
C LEU A 137 -21.39 -2.82 -24.13
N GLU A 138 -21.06 -2.79 -25.43
CA GLU A 138 -22.05 -2.72 -26.50
C GLU A 138 -22.94 -3.96 -26.60
N ARG A 139 -22.39 -5.13 -26.24
CA ARG A 139 -23.19 -6.36 -26.08
C ARG A 139 -24.22 -6.28 -24.95
N ILE A 140 -24.03 -5.37 -23.99
CA ILE A 140 -24.92 -5.18 -22.84
C ILE A 140 -25.97 -4.09 -23.14
N GLY A 141 -25.54 -3.00 -23.79
CA GLY A 141 -26.37 -1.83 -24.05
C GLY A 141 -26.30 -0.76 -22.95
N PRO A 142 -27.23 0.20 -22.91
CA PRO A 142 -27.15 1.41 -22.08
C PRO A 142 -27.32 1.17 -20.57
N THR A 143 -27.49 -0.09 -20.14
CA THR A 143 -27.72 -0.49 -18.75
C THR A 143 -26.43 -0.87 -18.01
N ALA A 144 -25.27 -0.77 -18.66
CA ALA A 144 -24.00 -1.06 -18.03
C ALA A 144 -23.67 -0.05 -16.92
N GLU A 145 -23.03 -0.56 -15.86
CA GLU A 145 -22.62 0.23 -14.70
C GLU A 145 -21.10 0.34 -14.64
N VAL A 146 -20.60 1.42 -14.05
CA VAL A 146 -19.17 1.63 -13.76
C VAL A 146 -18.99 1.97 -12.29
N ALA A 147 -17.90 1.46 -11.72
CA ALA A 147 -17.36 1.87 -10.44
C ALA A 147 -15.91 2.31 -10.64
N ALA A 148 -15.56 3.48 -10.11
CA ALA A 148 -14.21 4.02 -10.14
C ALA A 148 -13.60 3.93 -8.74
N PHE A 149 -12.37 3.42 -8.66
CA PHE A 149 -11.63 3.22 -7.42
C PHE A 149 -10.34 4.02 -7.45
N GLY A 150 -9.85 4.40 -6.28
CA GLY A 150 -8.69 5.25 -6.12
C GLY A 150 -7.81 4.80 -4.97
N VAL A 151 -6.51 4.91 -5.14
CA VAL A 151 -5.50 4.67 -4.09
C VAL A 151 -4.53 5.84 -4.07
N GLU A 152 -4.36 6.52 -2.93
CA GLU A 152 -3.29 7.52 -2.78
C GLU A 152 -1.93 6.82 -2.80
N MET A 153 -1.07 7.25 -3.71
CA MET A 153 0.26 6.71 -3.96
C MET A 153 1.29 7.84 -3.92
N VAL A 154 2.53 7.50 -3.57
CA VAL A 154 3.69 8.37 -3.57
C VAL A 154 4.65 7.90 -4.63
N ARG A 155 5.10 8.81 -5.49
CA ARG A 155 6.16 8.50 -6.46
C ARG A 155 7.50 8.44 -5.73
N VAL A 156 8.16 7.29 -5.79
CA VAL A 156 9.55 7.11 -5.38
C VAL A 156 10.41 7.25 -6.63
N PRO A 157 11.25 8.30 -6.72
CA PRO A 157 12.08 8.54 -7.90
C PRO A 157 13.16 7.47 -8.04
N GLU A 158 13.57 7.27 -9.29
CA GLU A 158 14.73 6.43 -9.60
C GLU A 158 15.98 6.94 -8.85
N GLY A 159 16.82 6.03 -8.40
CA GLY A 159 18.17 6.36 -7.99
C GLY A 159 18.72 5.46 -6.88
N ALA A 160 20.02 5.60 -6.64
CA ALA A 160 20.73 4.80 -5.66
C ALA A 160 20.24 5.01 -4.22
N PHE A 161 20.41 3.98 -3.39
CA PHE A 161 20.04 4.00 -1.97
C PHE A 161 20.79 2.92 -1.19
N TRP A 162 20.68 2.98 0.15
CA TRP A 162 21.38 2.07 1.07
C TRP A 162 20.45 1.04 1.68
N VAL A 163 20.85 -0.22 1.63
CA VAL A 163 20.21 -1.33 2.36
C VAL A 163 21.13 -1.87 3.45
N GLY A 164 20.51 -2.39 4.51
CA GLY A 164 21.22 -3.04 5.59
C GLY A 164 21.65 -2.12 6.73
N GLU A 165 22.32 -2.75 7.70
CA GLU A 165 22.85 -2.19 8.93
C GLU A 165 23.94 -3.15 9.47
N PRO A 166 25.24 -2.78 9.46
CA PRO A 166 26.31 -3.68 9.87
C PRO A 166 26.46 -3.83 11.38
N GLY A 167 25.76 -3.02 12.18
CA GLY A 167 25.81 -3.10 13.64
C GLY A 167 25.42 -4.50 14.16
N GLN A 168 26.16 -5.01 15.15
CA GLN A 168 25.98 -6.36 15.69
C GLN A 168 24.51 -6.69 15.99
N ARG A 169 23.82 -5.78 16.68
CA ARG A 169 22.41 -5.94 17.03
C ARG A 169 21.52 -6.11 15.80
N ALA A 170 21.73 -5.33 14.75
CA ALA A 170 20.95 -5.44 13.53
C ALA A 170 21.25 -6.75 12.78
N VAL A 171 22.51 -7.17 12.76
CA VAL A 171 22.93 -8.47 12.22
C VAL A 171 22.27 -9.62 12.96
N GLU A 172 22.15 -9.57 14.30
CA GLU A 172 21.36 -10.52 15.12
C GLU A 172 19.84 -10.47 14.83
N HIS A 173 19.37 -9.41 14.17
CA HIS A 173 18.04 -9.28 13.58
C HIS A 173 18.05 -9.50 12.06
N ALA A 174 19.03 -10.26 11.58
CA ALA A 174 19.23 -10.69 10.21
C ALA A 174 19.49 -9.58 9.19
N ALA A 175 19.78 -8.34 9.61
CA ALA A 175 20.01 -7.21 8.69
C ALA A 175 20.97 -7.55 7.54
N PHE A 176 20.70 -6.95 6.38
CA PHE A 176 21.67 -6.96 5.29
C PHE A 176 22.96 -6.26 5.71
N TYR A 177 24.08 -6.67 5.13
CA TYR A 177 25.36 -5.97 5.23
C TYR A 177 26.22 -6.23 3.99
N ARG A 178 27.18 -5.35 3.75
CA ARG A 178 28.30 -5.57 2.83
C ARG A 178 29.43 -6.28 3.59
N CYS A 179 30.04 -7.29 2.97
CA CYS A 179 31.13 -8.06 3.58
C CYS A 179 32.52 -7.40 3.44
N ASP A 180 33.40 -7.65 4.41
CA ASP A 180 34.86 -7.47 4.28
C ASP A 180 35.52 -8.70 3.60
N ALA A 181 36.85 -8.67 3.47
CA ALA A 181 37.66 -9.76 2.94
C ALA A 181 37.58 -11.08 3.73
N GLN A 182 37.00 -11.08 4.93
CA GLN A 182 36.78 -12.27 5.75
C GLN A 182 35.30 -12.69 5.76
N GLY A 183 34.45 -12.05 4.95
CA GLY A 183 33.02 -12.34 4.90
C GLY A 183 32.22 -11.75 6.06
N ARG A 184 32.81 -10.89 6.90
CA ARG A 184 32.17 -10.30 8.08
C ARG A 184 31.45 -8.99 7.74
N PRO A 185 30.46 -8.56 8.55
CA PRO A 185 29.81 -7.27 8.36
C PRO A 185 30.80 -6.09 8.35
N ALA A 186 30.80 -5.31 7.26
CA ALA A 186 31.77 -4.23 7.03
C ALA A 186 31.14 -2.91 6.58
N GLY A 187 29.83 -2.88 6.35
CA GLY A 187 29.12 -1.68 5.91
C GLY A 187 27.70 -1.98 5.47
N ARG A 188 26.98 -0.93 5.07
CA ARG A 188 25.73 -1.06 4.32
C ARG A 188 26.05 -1.40 2.86
N TYR A 189 25.10 -2.03 2.18
CA TYR A 189 25.20 -2.30 0.75
C TYR A 189 24.48 -1.19 -0.02
N ARG A 190 25.12 -0.67 -1.07
CA ARG A 190 24.53 0.37 -1.92
C ARG A 190 23.94 -0.25 -3.16
N VAL A 191 22.64 -0.05 -3.38
CA VAL A 191 21.98 -0.44 -4.63
C VAL A 191 22.14 0.72 -5.59
N GLU A 192 22.82 0.50 -6.72
CA GLU A 192 23.19 1.56 -7.66
C GLU A 192 22.54 1.43 -9.05
N ASN A 193 21.92 0.29 -9.35
CA ASN A 193 21.20 0.01 -10.59
C ASN A 193 20.40 -1.30 -10.47
N GLU A 194 19.75 -1.74 -11.55
CA GLU A 194 19.00 -2.98 -11.59
C GLU A 194 19.82 -4.23 -12.03
N SER A 195 21.15 -4.16 -12.08
CA SER A 195 22.01 -5.33 -12.40
C SER A 195 21.95 -6.40 -11.28
N PRO A 196 22.31 -7.66 -11.57
CA PRO A 196 22.31 -8.71 -10.55
C PRO A 196 23.16 -8.33 -9.33
N ILE A 197 22.67 -8.67 -8.13
CA ILE A 197 23.41 -8.49 -6.88
C ILE A 197 23.88 -9.86 -6.38
N GLU A 198 25.19 -10.05 -6.31
CA GLU A 198 25.77 -11.25 -5.74
C GLU A 198 25.57 -11.30 -4.22
N VAL A 199 25.24 -12.49 -3.71
CA VAL A 199 25.00 -12.74 -2.28
C VAL A 199 25.96 -13.79 -1.78
N GLY A 200 26.77 -13.44 -0.77
CA GLY A 200 27.68 -14.39 -0.15
C GLY A 200 28.71 -13.73 0.78
N PRO A 201 29.44 -14.53 1.57
CA PRO A 201 30.45 -14.04 2.51
C PRO A 201 31.77 -13.70 1.79
N VAL A 202 31.71 -12.83 0.78
CA VAL A 202 32.85 -12.40 -0.06
C VAL A 202 32.94 -10.89 -0.06
N GLU A 203 34.16 -10.35 -0.06
CA GLU A 203 34.40 -8.90 -0.02
C GLU A 203 33.53 -8.12 -0.99
N GLY A 204 32.85 -7.09 -0.48
CA GLY A 204 32.01 -6.21 -1.29
C GLY A 204 30.61 -6.75 -1.63
N MET A 205 30.36 -8.06 -1.48
CA MET A 205 29.03 -8.64 -1.74
C MET A 205 28.02 -8.31 -0.65
N LEU A 206 26.74 -8.39 -1.01
CA LEU A 206 25.63 -8.36 -0.07
C LEU A 206 25.60 -9.68 0.72
N HIS A 207 25.34 -9.63 2.01
CA HIS A 207 25.08 -10.83 2.80
C HIS A 207 24.05 -10.57 3.91
N TYR A 208 23.49 -11.65 4.45
CA TYR A 208 22.51 -11.65 5.53
C TYR A 208 22.41 -13.04 6.16
N GLY A 209 21.69 -13.09 7.27
CA GLY A 209 21.37 -14.32 7.98
C GLY A 209 21.73 -14.23 9.45
N VAL A 210 21.13 -15.12 10.23
CA VAL A 210 21.45 -15.34 11.64
C VAL A 210 21.64 -16.83 11.88
N GLU A 211 22.36 -17.16 12.95
CA GLU A 211 22.48 -18.53 13.44
C GLU A 211 21.37 -18.87 14.44
N GLY A 212 21.29 -20.15 14.82
CA GLY A 212 20.36 -20.64 15.82
C GLY A 212 18.90 -20.71 15.35
N ASN A 213 17.97 -20.70 16.31
CA ASN A 213 16.56 -20.99 16.08
C ASN A 213 15.84 -19.98 15.16
N PHE A 214 16.41 -18.78 14.97
CA PHE A 214 15.83 -17.76 14.09
C PHE A 214 16.34 -17.83 12.63
N ALA A 215 17.31 -18.70 12.33
CA ALA A 215 17.89 -18.84 10.99
C ALA A 215 16.83 -19.16 9.93
N ILE A 216 15.82 -19.97 10.29
CA ILE A 216 14.73 -20.37 9.41
C ILE A 216 13.85 -19.20 8.93
N PHE A 217 13.88 -18.06 9.62
CA PHE A 217 13.07 -16.87 9.31
C PHE A 217 13.84 -15.80 8.52
N ALA A 218 15.17 -15.88 8.53
CA ALA A 218 16.07 -14.87 7.99
C ALA A 218 16.37 -15.05 6.48
N GLY A 219 16.12 -16.26 5.96
CA GLY A 219 16.34 -16.61 4.56
C GLY A 219 17.54 -17.52 4.33
N ASP A 220 17.69 -17.94 3.08
CA ASP A 220 18.62 -18.99 2.63
C ASP A 220 20.08 -18.53 2.42
N ARG A 221 20.33 -17.21 2.46
CA ARG A 221 21.65 -16.59 2.24
C ARG A 221 22.23 -16.86 0.84
N GLN A 222 21.37 -17.13 -0.14
CA GLN A 222 21.76 -17.46 -1.51
C GLN A 222 21.46 -16.32 -2.47
N GLY A 223 22.20 -16.31 -3.58
CA GLY A 223 22.02 -15.40 -4.70
C GLY A 223 22.31 -16.08 -6.03
N PRO A 224 22.50 -15.30 -7.10
CA PRO A 224 22.36 -13.84 -7.12
C PRO A 224 20.90 -13.39 -6.93
N VAL A 225 20.69 -12.13 -6.53
CA VAL A 225 19.41 -11.44 -6.77
C VAL A 225 19.37 -11.11 -8.26
N PRO A 226 18.42 -11.63 -9.05
CA PRO A 226 18.42 -11.44 -10.50
C PRO A 226 18.17 -9.98 -10.92
N ALA A 227 18.54 -9.66 -12.16
CA ALA A 227 18.31 -8.32 -12.73
C ALA A 227 16.81 -7.97 -12.79
N GLU A 228 15.97 -8.97 -13.06
CA GLU A 228 14.51 -8.81 -13.22
C GLU A 228 13.78 -8.60 -11.89
N PHE A 229 14.40 -8.95 -10.76
CA PHE A 229 13.83 -8.67 -9.44
C PHE A 229 13.82 -7.16 -9.19
N PRO A 230 12.69 -6.53 -8.85
CA PRO A 230 12.65 -5.10 -8.55
C PRO A 230 13.47 -4.77 -7.30
N LYS A 231 14.66 -4.20 -7.49
CA LYS A 231 15.55 -3.85 -6.37
C LYS A 231 15.22 -2.48 -5.80
N GLY A 232 14.35 -1.70 -6.43
CA GLY A 232 13.94 -0.36 -5.99
C GLY A 232 14.89 0.74 -6.43
N PHE A 233 15.81 0.45 -7.37
CA PHE A 233 16.56 1.49 -8.06
C PHE A 233 15.66 2.22 -9.06
N ALA A 234 14.93 1.46 -9.89
CA ALA A 234 13.97 2.02 -10.83
C ALA A 234 12.84 2.76 -10.10
N SER A 235 12.23 3.76 -10.76
CA SER A 235 11.12 4.52 -10.17
C SER A 235 9.87 3.64 -10.01
N PHE A 236 9.17 3.81 -8.89
CA PHE A 236 7.91 3.14 -8.61
C PHE A 236 6.99 4.04 -7.80
N TRP A 237 5.70 3.74 -7.83
CA TRP A 237 4.69 4.30 -6.96
C TRP A 237 4.46 3.37 -5.78
N CYS A 238 4.43 3.89 -4.57
CA CYS A 238 4.11 3.14 -3.35
C CYS A 238 2.84 3.69 -2.73
N MET A 239 1.93 2.82 -2.27
CA MET A 239 0.76 3.31 -1.53
C MET A 239 1.22 4.23 -0.40
N LYS A 240 0.58 5.39 -0.26
CA LYS A 240 0.92 6.39 0.76
C LYS A 240 0.64 5.88 2.17
N TYR A 241 -0.45 5.14 2.32
CA TYR A 241 -0.86 4.48 3.55
C TYR A 241 -0.96 2.96 3.33
N GLU A 242 -1.01 2.20 4.43
CA GLU A 242 -1.36 0.78 4.38
C GLU A 242 -2.76 0.60 3.73
N LEU A 243 -3.00 -0.58 3.14
CA LEU A 243 -4.33 -0.99 2.71
C LEU A 243 -5.32 -0.75 3.86
N THR A 244 -6.46 -0.11 3.58
CA THR A 244 -7.46 0.21 4.61
C THR A 244 -8.61 -0.78 4.62
N GLN A 245 -9.32 -0.89 5.75
CA GLN A 245 -10.50 -1.74 5.87
C GLN A 245 -11.64 -1.31 4.94
N GLY A 246 -11.77 -0.01 4.65
CA GLY A 246 -12.73 0.51 3.67
C GLY A 246 -12.42 0.02 2.26
N GLN A 247 -11.16 0.16 1.82
CA GLN A 247 -10.71 -0.34 0.52
C GLN A 247 -10.86 -1.86 0.38
N TYR A 248 -10.63 -2.61 1.46
CA TYR A 248 -10.84 -4.06 1.43
C TYR A 248 -12.33 -4.44 1.40
N ALA A 249 -13.19 -3.71 2.12
CA ALA A 249 -14.64 -3.91 2.04
C ALA A 249 -15.18 -3.59 0.64
N GLU A 250 -14.67 -2.53 -0.02
CA GLU A 250 -14.96 -2.24 -1.42
C GLU A 250 -14.57 -3.41 -2.32
N PHE A 251 -13.35 -3.93 -2.19
CA PHE A 251 -12.90 -5.11 -2.91
C PHE A 251 -13.83 -6.32 -2.74
N LEU A 252 -14.20 -6.67 -1.51
CA LEU A 252 -15.10 -7.79 -1.23
C LEU A 252 -16.48 -7.66 -1.89
N ASN A 253 -16.97 -6.42 -2.05
CA ASN A 253 -18.23 -6.13 -2.74
C ASN A 253 -18.13 -6.20 -4.27
N GLN A 254 -16.91 -6.27 -4.82
CA GLN A 254 -16.64 -6.23 -6.26
C GLN A 254 -16.18 -7.57 -6.84
N ILE A 255 -16.10 -8.62 -6.01
CA ILE A 255 -15.76 -9.98 -6.45
C ILE A 255 -16.96 -10.92 -6.33
N PRO A 256 -16.97 -12.06 -7.06
CA PRO A 256 -18.03 -13.06 -6.92
C PRO A 256 -18.16 -13.57 -5.48
N ALA A 257 -19.38 -13.89 -5.05
CA ALA A 257 -19.63 -14.38 -3.69
C ALA A 257 -18.84 -15.66 -3.33
N SER A 258 -18.54 -16.51 -4.31
CA SER A 258 -17.64 -17.68 -4.15
C SER A 258 -16.23 -17.29 -3.74
N ASP A 259 -15.75 -16.14 -4.22
CA ASP A 259 -14.39 -15.66 -4.02
C ASP A 259 -14.30 -14.89 -2.70
N THR A 260 -15.35 -14.13 -2.37
CA THR A 260 -15.53 -13.48 -1.08
C THR A 260 -15.40 -14.47 0.08
N ALA A 261 -15.93 -15.69 -0.03
CA ALA A 261 -15.82 -16.70 1.01
C ALA A 261 -14.36 -17.05 1.37
N HIS A 262 -13.45 -17.02 0.40
CA HIS A 262 -12.02 -17.26 0.59
C HIS A 262 -11.27 -16.01 1.09
N ARG A 263 -11.75 -14.82 0.75
CA ARG A 263 -11.08 -13.52 1.01
C ARG A 263 -11.64 -12.75 2.20
N ALA A 264 -12.79 -13.13 2.76
CA ALA A 264 -13.35 -12.47 3.93
C ALA A 264 -12.40 -12.61 5.14
N LEU A 265 -11.88 -11.47 5.62
CA LEU A 265 -10.97 -11.41 6.76
C LEU A 265 -11.67 -11.94 8.02
N GLY A 266 -10.89 -12.46 8.98
CA GLY A 266 -11.45 -13.04 10.21
C GLY A 266 -12.22 -14.35 10.02
N GLY A 267 -12.13 -15.00 8.84
CA GLY A 267 -12.73 -16.31 8.58
C GLY A 267 -14.25 -16.27 8.36
N GLY A 268 -14.78 -15.15 7.87
CA GLY A 268 -16.23 -14.96 7.69
C GLY A 268 -17.00 -14.78 9.01
N LEU A 269 -16.31 -14.66 10.14
CA LEU A 269 -16.92 -14.48 11.44
C LEU A 269 -17.36 -13.04 11.64
N ALA A 270 -18.67 -12.84 11.72
CA ALA A 270 -19.33 -11.59 12.12
C ALA A 270 -19.05 -11.15 13.58
N SER A 271 -18.04 -11.70 14.24
CA SER A 271 -17.68 -11.34 15.62
C SER A 271 -16.29 -11.86 15.97
N LEU A 272 -15.24 -11.26 15.42
CA LEU A 272 -14.01 -11.22 16.20
C LEU A 272 -14.27 -10.37 17.45
N ALA A 273 -13.57 -10.66 18.54
CA ALA A 273 -13.73 -9.91 19.79
C ALA A 273 -13.54 -8.39 19.56
N PRO A 274 -14.16 -7.52 20.38
CA PRO A 274 -14.10 -6.06 20.19
C PRO A 274 -12.68 -5.49 20.10
N ASP A 275 -11.69 -6.17 20.68
CA ASP A 275 -10.27 -5.84 20.68
C ASP A 275 -9.51 -6.31 19.41
N SER A 276 -10.18 -7.04 18.51
CA SER A 276 -9.58 -7.58 17.28
C SER A 276 -9.18 -6.53 16.24
N ARG A 277 -9.61 -5.27 16.42
CA ARG A 277 -9.44 -4.15 15.50
C ARG A 277 -10.08 -4.34 14.11
N LEU A 278 -10.66 -5.50 13.80
CA LEU A 278 -11.40 -5.74 12.56
C LEU A 278 -12.82 -5.16 12.69
N SER A 279 -13.17 -4.26 11.78
CA SER A 279 -14.46 -3.55 11.76
C SER A 279 -15.29 -3.85 10.51
N ILE A 280 -14.79 -4.72 9.63
CA ILE A 280 -15.51 -5.15 8.43
C ILE A 280 -16.62 -6.12 8.85
N ARG A 281 -17.86 -5.79 8.50
CA ARG A 281 -19.06 -6.60 8.74
C ARG A 281 -20.00 -6.57 7.55
N VAL A 282 -20.97 -7.49 7.53
CA VAL A 282 -22.04 -7.47 6.53
C VAL A 282 -23.21 -6.64 7.06
N GLN A 283 -23.65 -5.67 6.27
CA GLN A 283 -24.85 -4.88 6.49
C GLN A 283 -25.66 -4.83 5.19
N ASP A 284 -26.93 -5.19 5.26
CA ASP A 284 -27.84 -5.17 4.09
C ASP A 284 -27.28 -5.92 2.87
N GLY A 285 -26.62 -7.05 3.11
CA GLY A 285 -26.01 -7.89 2.08
C GLY A 285 -24.71 -7.34 1.46
N ARG A 286 -24.12 -6.29 2.05
CA ARG A 286 -22.86 -5.68 1.60
C ARG A 286 -21.82 -5.64 2.70
N PHE A 287 -20.54 -5.71 2.33
CA PHE A 287 -19.44 -5.46 3.26
C PHE A 287 -19.32 -3.97 3.54
N VAL A 288 -19.28 -3.60 4.82
CA VAL A 288 -19.03 -2.25 5.30
C VAL A 288 -17.97 -2.30 6.40
N ALA A 289 -17.16 -1.25 6.54
CA ALA A 289 -16.21 -1.10 7.62
C ALA A 289 -16.67 0.02 8.55
N ASP A 290 -16.84 -0.26 9.85
CA ASP A 290 -17.19 0.80 10.82
C ASP A 290 -16.03 1.78 11.04
N HIS A 291 -14.78 1.31 10.83
CA HIS A 291 -13.57 2.13 10.78
C HIS A 291 -12.91 2.02 9.40
N PRO A 292 -13.48 2.64 8.35
CA PRO A 292 -13.01 2.46 6.97
C PRO A 292 -11.58 2.98 6.75
N ALA A 293 -11.16 3.89 7.63
CA ALA A 293 -9.87 4.55 7.64
C ALA A 293 -8.80 3.81 8.46
N ARG A 294 -9.12 2.66 9.05
CA ARG A 294 -8.15 1.85 9.78
C ARG A 294 -7.33 1.03 8.79
N PRO A 295 -6.01 0.85 9.01
CA PRO A 295 -5.24 -0.17 8.30
C PRO A 295 -5.94 -1.52 8.39
N ALA A 296 -6.09 -2.18 7.25
CA ALA A 296 -6.61 -3.53 7.15
C ALA A 296 -5.61 -4.45 7.84
N ASN A 297 -6.03 -4.96 8.99
CA ASN A 297 -5.37 -6.03 9.70
C ASN A 297 -6.07 -7.36 9.40
N TRP A 298 -5.52 -8.47 9.89
CA TRP A 298 -5.97 -9.82 9.54
C TRP A 298 -5.82 -10.16 8.06
N VAL A 299 -4.96 -9.45 7.34
CA VAL A 299 -4.69 -9.70 5.92
C VAL A 299 -3.68 -10.84 5.83
N SER A 300 -3.96 -11.91 5.07
CA SER A 300 -2.96 -12.92 4.70
C SER A 300 -2.14 -12.48 3.48
N TRP A 301 -1.13 -13.24 3.08
CA TRP A 301 -0.43 -12.97 1.82
C TRP A 301 -1.37 -13.04 0.60
N ASP A 302 -2.24 -14.05 0.57
CA ASP A 302 -3.23 -14.22 -0.51
C ASP A 302 -4.25 -13.09 -0.57
N ASP A 303 -4.69 -12.59 0.58
CA ASP A 303 -5.64 -11.48 0.64
C ASP A 303 -5.02 -10.20 0.07
N GLY A 304 -3.77 -9.92 0.46
CA GLY A 304 -3.00 -8.79 -0.06
C GLY A 304 -2.73 -8.89 -1.56
N CYS A 305 -2.31 -10.07 -2.04
CA CYS A 305 -2.09 -10.32 -3.46
C CYS A 305 -3.39 -10.22 -4.25
N ALA A 306 -4.48 -10.84 -3.81
CA ALA A 306 -5.76 -10.74 -4.52
C ALA A 306 -6.27 -9.30 -4.61
N TRP A 307 -6.10 -8.51 -3.54
CA TRP A 307 -6.43 -7.09 -3.57
C TRP A 307 -5.51 -6.31 -4.53
N ALA A 308 -4.20 -6.57 -4.50
CA ALA A 308 -3.25 -5.93 -5.41
C ALA A 308 -3.57 -6.25 -6.87
N ASP A 309 -3.85 -7.52 -7.19
CA ASP A 309 -4.22 -7.92 -8.55
C ASP A 309 -5.51 -7.22 -8.98
N TRP A 310 -6.55 -7.32 -8.16
CA TRP A 310 -7.82 -6.63 -8.38
C TRP A 310 -7.65 -5.11 -8.62
N ALA A 311 -6.73 -4.47 -7.90
CA ALA A 311 -6.43 -3.05 -8.02
C ALA A 311 -5.45 -2.71 -9.15
N GLY A 312 -4.87 -3.68 -9.86
CA GLY A 312 -3.84 -3.41 -10.87
C GLY A 312 -2.51 -2.94 -10.27
N LEU A 313 -2.17 -3.41 -9.08
CA LEU A 313 -0.93 -3.12 -8.37
C LEU A 313 -0.11 -4.42 -8.23
N ARG A 314 1.02 -4.37 -7.51
CA ARG A 314 1.82 -5.56 -7.17
C ARG A 314 2.33 -5.52 -5.72
N PRO A 315 2.70 -6.68 -5.16
CA PRO A 315 3.44 -6.71 -3.90
C PRO A 315 4.76 -5.92 -3.97
N MET A 316 5.11 -5.30 -2.85
CA MET A 316 6.38 -4.57 -2.68
C MET A 316 7.52 -5.54 -2.39
N THR A 317 8.73 -5.30 -2.93
CA THR A 317 9.91 -6.04 -2.51
C THR A 317 10.51 -5.48 -1.23
N GLU A 318 11.26 -6.30 -0.49
CA GLU A 318 11.93 -5.83 0.74
C GLU A 318 13.04 -4.79 0.49
N MET A 319 13.54 -4.71 -0.75
CA MET A 319 14.49 -3.69 -1.18
C MET A 319 13.76 -2.39 -1.52
N GLU A 320 12.62 -2.47 -2.20
CA GLU A 320 11.71 -1.34 -2.41
C GLU A 320 11.18 -0.78 -1.09
N PHE A 321 10.87 -1.62 -0.09
CA PHE A 321 10.53 -1.16 1.27
C PHE A 321 11.66 -0.32 1.87
N ALA A 322 12.92 -0.80 1.77
CA ALA A 322 14.06 -0.06 2.29
C ALA A 322 14.25 1.28 1.55
N LYS A 323 14.06 1.32 0.23
CA LYS A 323 14.01 2.56 -0.55
C LYS A 323 12.84 3.44 -0.09
N ALA A 324 11.63 2.93 0.05
CA ALA A 324 10.46 3.71 0.48
C ALA A 324 10.67 4.39 1.84
N CYS A 325 11.42 3.74 2.74
CA CYS A 325 11.85 4.31 4.02
C CYS A 325 12.94 5.39 3.86
N ARG A 326 13.99 5.11 3.07
CA ARG A 326 15.26 5.85 3.06
C ARG A 326 15.45 6.73 1.83
N GLY A 327 16.09 7.88 2.03
CA GLY A 327 16.59 8.70 0.93
C GLY A 327 17.89 8.15 0.30
N PRO A 328 18.50 8.90 -0.64
CA PRO A 328 19.77 8.52 -1.27
C PRO A 328 20.98 8.64 -0.32
N GLY A 329 20.85 9.40 0.77
CA GLY A 329 21.89 9.57 1.79
C GLY A 329 22.09 8.33 2.65
N GLU A 330 23.28 8.18 3.22
CA GLU A 330 23.54 7.08 4.16
C GLU A 330 22.74 7.30 5.47
N PRO A 331 21.95 6.31 5.92
CA PRO A 331 21.13 6.45 7.12
C PRO A 331 21.98 6.29 8.40
N PRO A 332 21.49 6.82 9.55
CA PRO A 332 22.09 6.53 10.84
C PRO A 332 21.95 5.04 11.21
N ALA A 333 22.71 4.58 12.20
CA ALA A 333 22.52 3.24 12.75
C ALA A 333 21.15 3.12 13.43
N ASP A 334 20.52 1.93 13.34
CA ASP A 334 19.17 1.67 13.89
C ASP A 334 18.12 2.71 13.45
N ASP A 335 18.21 3.14 12.18
CA ASP A 335 17.31 4.15 11.63
C ASP A 335 15.86 3.70 11.51
N PHE A 336 14.98 4.68 11.63
CA PHE A 336 13.56 4.58 11.34
C PHE A 336 13.20 5.33 10.04
N PRO A 337 12.03 5.08 9.43
CA PRO A 337 11.63 5.72 8.17
C PRO A 337 11.72 7.24 8.19
N TRP A 338 11.45 7.88 9.33
CA TRP A 338 11.54 9.34 9.50
C TRP A 338 12.97 9.90 9.56
N GLY A 339 14.00 9.05 9.44
CA GLY A 339 15.39 9.45 9.26
C GLY A 339 16.17 9.74 10.54
N THR A 340 15.65 9.33 11.70
CA THR A 340 16.36 9.37 12.99
C THR A 340 16.60 7.96 13.52
N ALA A 341 17.49 7.81 14.50
CA ALA A 341 17.75 6.56 15.21
C ALA A 341 16.88 6.39 16.47
N SER A 342 15.82 7.21 16.62
CA SER A 342 14.94 7.21 17.78
C SER A 342 13.48 7.28 17.34
N LYS A 343 12.58 6.82 18.22
CA LYS A 343 11.13 6.93 18.05
C LYS A 343 10.47 7.82 19.11
N GLU A 344 11.25 8.52 19.93
CA GLU A 344 10.74 9.36 21.02
C GLU A 344 9.89 10.54 20.52
N GLY A 345 10.25 11.07 19.34
CA GLY A 345 9.51 12.14 18.69
C GLY A 345 8.22 11.70 18.01
N LEU A 346 8.01 10.39 17.79
CA LEU A 346 6.85 9.87 17.07
C LEU A 346 5.55 10.14 17.82
N LYS A 347 4.56 10.77 17.14
CA LYS A 347 3.25 11.10 17.69
C LYS A 347 2.10 10.41 16.98
N ARG A 348 2.29 10.01 15.72
CA ARG A 348 1.39 9.15 14.98
C ARG A 348 1.52 7.71 15.46
N VAL A 349 0.93 7.44 16.61
CA VAL A 349 0.95 6.14 17.30
C VAL A 349 -0.46 5.61 17.47
N MET A 350 -0.61 4.34 17.83
CA MET A 350 -1.92 3.76 18.14
C MET A 350 -2.51 4.40 19.41
N GLY A 351 -3.68 5.01 19.27
CA GLY A 351 -4.45 5.63 20.33
C GLY A 351 -5.37 4.65 21.07
N PRO A 352 -6.10 5.12 22.11
CA PRO A 352 -6.99 4.30 22.92
C PRO A 352 -8.17 3.67 22.16
N ASP A 353 -8.55 4.24 21.02
CA ASP A 353 -9.57 3.73 20.09
C ASP A 353 -9.04 2.66 19.12
N LEU A 354 -7.78 2.28 19.28
CA LEU A 354 -7.06 1.29 18.46
C LEU A 354 -6.83 1.73 17.01
N ASP A 355 -6.90 3.04 16.78
CA ASP A 355 -6.58 3.72 15.53
C ASP A 355 -5.30 4.57 15.67
N LEU A 356 -4.70 4.93 14.54
CA LEU A 356 -3.56 5.85 14.54
C LEU A 356 -4.03 7.27 14.87
N VAL A 357 -3.33 7.96 15.77
CA VAL A 357 -3.57 9.37 16.06
C VAL A 357 -3.26 10.23 14.83
N ARG A 358 -4.16 11.15 14.46
CA ARG A 358 -4.04 12.00 13.25
C ARG A 358 -4.21 13.49 13.48
N THR A 359 -4.17 13.94 14.74
CA THR A 359 -4.41 15.33 15.13
C THR A 359 -3.24 15.88 15.95
N GLY A 360 -3.22 17.19 16.16
CA GLY A 360 -2.15 17.86 16.89
C GLY A 360 -0.81 17.68 16.19
N ASP A 361 0.19 17.16 16.89
CA ASP A 361 1.51 16.91 16.29
C ASP A 361 1.51 15.80 15.22
N ALA A 362 0.48 14.96 15.19
CA ALA A 362 0.29 13.92 14.18
C ALA A 362 -0.60 14.38 13.00
N ASP A 363 -0.90 15.68 12.88
CA ASP A 363 -1.69 16.24 11.78
C ASP A 363 -0.85 16.32 10.49
N GLU A 364 -1.23 15.51 9.50
CA GLU A 364 -0.58 15.45 8.20
C GLU A 364 -0.63 16.79 7.44
N ALA A 365 -1.60 17.66 7.70
CA ALA A 365 -1.63 19.01 7.11
C ALA A 365 -0.35 19.82 7.41
N THR A 366 0.36 19.45 8.48
CA THR A 366 1.64 20.06 8.89
C THR A 366 2.88 19.41 8.24
N LEU A 367 2.71 18.37 7.41
CA LEU A 367 3.80 17.61 6.83
C LEU A 367 4.79 18.48 6.06
N THR A 368 6.04 18.42 6.52
CA THR A 368 7.25 18.99 5.93
C THR A 368 8.42 18.07 6.27
N ASP A 369 9.60 18.27 5.67
CA ASP A 369 10.77 17.44 6.00
C ASP A 369 11.19 17.50 7.47
N ALA A 370 10.99 18.65 8.11
CA ALA A 370 11.29 18.84 9.53
C ALA A 370 10.25 18.17 10.45
N ARG A 371 9.08 17.80 9.94
CA ARG A 371 7.99 17.18 10.71
C ARG A 371 7.78 15.69 10.39
N ARG A 372 8.74 15.06 9.70
CA ARG A 372 8.68 13.62 9.38
C ARG A 372 8.59 12.74 10.63
N GLU A 373 9.38 13.02 11.66
CA GLU A 373 9.42 12.22 12.89
C GLU A 373 8.09 12.16 13.64
N PRO A 374 7.45 13.29 14.04
CA PRO A 374 6.16 13.21 14.73
C PRO A 374 5.07 12.53 13.90
N LEU A 375 5.16 12.61 12.57
CA LEU A 375 4.21 12.03 11.63
C LEU A 375 4.52 10.59 11.22
N GLY A 376 5.68 10.03 11.60
CA GLY A 376 6.12 8.72 11.13
C GLY A 376 6.33 8.64 9.61
N ALA A 377 6.53 9.79 8.94
CA ALA A 377 6.62 9.89 7.50
C ALA A 377 8.03 9.59 7.00
N SER A 378 8.15 8.82 5.91
CA SER A 378 9.43 8.47 5.33
C SER A 378 10.15 9.65 4.68
N TYR A 379 11.38 9.46 4.19
CA TYR A 379 12.05 10.46 3.33
C TYR A 379 11.21 10.90 2.12
N TYR A 380 10.39 10.00 1.58
CA TYR A 380 9.48 10.30 0.46
C TYR A 380 8.07 10.69 0.92
N TRP A 381 7.85 10.85 2.22
CA TRP A 381 6.54 11.15 2.81
C TRP A 381 5.52 10.00 2.67
N ILE A 382 6.01 8.76 2.67
CA ILE A 382 5.16 7.56 2.81
C ILE A 382 4.94 7.32 4.30
N MET A 383 3.69 7.08 4.70
CA MET A 383 3.29 7.06 6.10
C MET A 383 3.39 5.65 6.69
N ASP A 384 3.71 5.58 7.98
CA ASP A 384 3.51 4.39 8.81
C ASP A 384 4.31 3.13 8.37
N LEU A 385 5.45 3.29 7.67
CA LEU A 385 6.33 2.18 7.26
C LEU A 385 7.03 1.46 8.43
N ALA A 386 6.95 2.00 9.63
CA ALA A 386 7.35 1.30 10.86
C ALA A 386 6.30 1.56 11.93
N GLY A 387 5.75 0.51 12.54
CA GLY A 387 4.58 0.62 13.42
C GLY A 387 3.32 0.08 12.77
N SER A 388 2.16 0.39 13.37
CA SER A 388 0.84 0.03 12.85
C SER A 388 0.66 -1.49 12.60
N VAL A 389 0.83 -1.98 11.37
CA VAL A 389 0.79 -3.40 11.02
C VAL A 389 2.05 -3.82 10.26
N TRP A 390 2.45 -5.08 10.44
CA TRP A 390 3.52 -5.66 9.64
C TRP A 390 3.10 -5.69 8.16
N GLU A 391 4.02 -5.28 7.31
CA GLU A 391 3.87 -5.33 5.86
C GLU A 391 4.64 -6.54 5.31
N ARG A 392 3.95 -7.42 4.59
CA ARG A 392 4.60 -8.52 3.89
C ARG A 392 5.21 -8.02 2.58
N CYS A 393 6.49 -8.28 2.37
CA CYS A 393 7.25 -7.91 1.19
C CYS A 393 7.87 -9.14 0.53
N VAL A 394 7.99 -9.14 -0.79
CA VAL A 394 8.73 -10.17 -1.54
C VAL A 394 10.21 -10.12 -1.12
N THR A 395 10.77 -11.29 -0.80
CA THR A 395 12.11 -11.42 -0.21
C THR A 395 13.13 -11.98 -1.18
N ILE A 396 14.38 -11.50 -1.10
CA ILE A 396 15.51 -12.14 -1.78
C ILE A 396 15.96 -13.42 -1.05
N GLY A 397 15.53 -13.63 0.19
CA GLY A 397 15.97 -14.74 1.03
C GLY A 397 15.32 -16.10 0.75
N HIS A 398 14.65 -16.23 -0.40
CA HIS A 398 14.02 -17.47 -0.84
C HIS A 398 14.00 -17.54 -2.38
N PRO A 399 14.23 -18.71 -3.01
CA PRO A 399 14.29 -18.83 -4.47
C PRO A 399 13.02 -18.37 -5.18
N ARG A 400 11.83 -18.66 -4.62
CA ARG A 400 10.55 -18.13 -5.17
C ARG A 400 10.49 -16.61 -5.17
N GLY A 401 11.05 -15.95 -4.14
CA GLY A 401 11.07 -14.50 -4.08
C GLY A 401 12.07 -13.90 -5.06
N ARG A 402 13.24 -14.53 -5.24
CA ARG A 402 14.20 -14.16 -6.29
C ARG A 402 13.67 -14.34 -7.72
N ALA A 403 12.67 -15.21 -7.92
CA ALA A 403 12.00 -15.42 -9.21
C ALA A 403 10.92 -14.36 -9.53
N PHE A 404 10.57 -13.49 -8.57
CA PHE A 404 9.62 -12.41 -8.78
C PHE A 404 10.17 -11.39 -9.77
N LYS A 405 9.35 -11.04 -10.78
CA LYS A 405 9.69 -10.10 -11.85
C LYS A 405 8.98 -8.76 -11.70
N GLY A 406 8.07 -8.66 -10.73
CA GLY A 406 7.30 -7.44 -10.50
C GLY A 406 6.25 -7.18 -11.57
N THR A 407 5.62 -8.24 -12.11
CA THR A 407 4.45 -8.05 -12.97
C THR A 407 3.31 -7.38 -12.17
N HIS A 408 2.48 -6.59 -12.85
CA HIS A 408 1.33 -5.92 -12.25
C HIS A 408 0.08 -6.78 -12.36
N GLY A 409 -0.83 -6.60 -11.41
CA GLY A 409 -2.19 -7.11 -11.53
C GLY A 409 -2.88 -6.63 -12.79
N ASP A 410 -3.76 -7.46 -13.33
CA ASP A 410 -4.63 -7.11 -14.46
C ASP A 410 -6.10 -6.97 -14.02
N GLY A 411 -6.38 -7.25 -12.75
CA GLY A 411 -7.71 -7.19 -12.17
C GLY A 411 -8.54 -8.45 -12.34
N ALA A 412 -7.96 -9.53 -12.86
CA ALA A 412 -8.59 -10.83 -12.96
C ALA A 412 -8.17 -11.71 -11.77
N LEU A 413 -9.16 -12.35 -11.14
CA LEU A 413 -8.92 -13.31 -10.08
C LEU A 413 -9.39 -14.69 -10.51
N ASN A 414 -8.73 -15.72 -9.99
CA ASN A 414 -9.17 -17.11 -10.14
C ASN A 414 -9.52 -17.67 -8.77
N MET A 415 -10.80 -17.95 -8.53
CA MET A 415 -11.30 -18.40 -7.22
C MET A 415 -10.88 -17.47 -6.07
N GLY A 416 -10.85 -16.16 -6.34
CA GLY A 416 -10.41 -15.14 -5.40
C GLY A 416 -8.89 -15.00 -5.21
N PHE A 417 -8.05 -15.75 -5.92
CA PHE A 417 -6.59 -15.63 -5.87
C PHE A 417 -6.06 -14.78 -7.03
N ALA A 418 -4.96 -14.07 -6.78
CA ALA A 418 -4.21 -13.39 -7.83
C ALA A 418 -3.72 -14.38 -8.89
N THR A 419 -3.60 -13.91 -10.13
CA THR A 419 -3.31 -14.75 -11.30
C THR A 419 -1.87 -14.62 -11.81
N ASN A 420 -1.10 -13.69 -11.28
CA ASN A 420 0.30 -13.46 -11.66
C ASN A 420 1.20 -14.67 -11.33
N GLU A 421 1.89 -15.20 -12.36
CA GLU A 421 2.71 -16.41 -12.23
C GLU A 421 4.03 -16.21 -11.47
N ASP A 422 4.61 -15.01 -11.51
CA ASP A 422 5.88 -14.70 -10.85
C ASP A 422 5.70 -14.32 -9.36
N TRP A 423 4.46 -14.16 -8.90
CA TRP A 423 4.20 -13.79 -7.51
C TRP A 423 4.39 -15.01 -6.59
N PRO A 424 5.09 -14.86 -5.46
CA PRO A 424 5.26 -15.94 -4.50
C PRO A 424 3.93 -16.60 -4.10
N ALA A 425 3.86 -17.92 -4.23
CA ALA A 425 2.70 -18.70 -3.81
C ALA A 425 2.52 -18.69 -2.28
N SER A 426 1.28 -18.96 -1.86
CA SER A 426 0.76 -18.71 -0.52
C SER A 426 1.26 -19.59 0.61
N ASP A 427 0.84 -19.20 1.83
CA ASP A 427 1.01 -19.91 3.10
C ASP A 427 0.49 -21.38 3.06
N HIS A 428 -0.33 -21.75 2.07
CA HIS A 428 -0.95 -23.09 1.94
C HIS A 428 -0.24 -24.02 0.94
N ALA A 429 0.84 -23.57 0.30
CA ALA A 429 1.60 -24.40 -0.62
C ALA A 429 2.27 -25.60 0.12
N PRO A 430 2.20 -26.84 -0.42
CA PRO A 430 2.63 -28.07 0.26
C PRO A 430 4.14 -28.19 0.52
N SER A 431 4.93 -27.21 0.05
CA SER A 431 6.31 -26.98 0.46
C SER A 431 6.37 -25.55 0.99
N TRP A 432 6.29 -25.42 2.32
CA TRP A 432 6.48 -24.18 3.09
C TRP A 432 6.38 -22.92 2.21
N GLY A 433 5.14 -22.46 1.97
CA GLY A 433 4.86 -21.17 1.31
C GLY A 433 5.93 -20.12 1.62
N GLY A 434 6.39 -19.40 0.61
CA GLY A 434 7.69 -18.75 0.70
C GLY A 434 8.01 -17.88 -0.50
N GLY A 435 8.93 -16.93 -0.32
CA GLY A 435 9.21 -15.87 -1.28
C GLY A 435 8.81 -14.47 -0.80
N TYR A 436 8.28 -14.37 0.42
CA TYR A 436 8.02 -13.11 1.11
C TYR A 436 8.39 -13.22 2.60
N GLY A 437 8.40 -12.08 3.28
CA GLY A 437 8.53 -11.98 4.73
C GLY A 437 8.11 -10.61 5.23
N TYR A 438 8.38 -10.30 6.49
CA TYR A 438 7.73 -9.20 7.21
C TYR A 438 8.67 -8.01 7.45
N ARG A 439 8.15 -6.80 7.25
CA ARG A 439 8.85 -5.51 7.45
C ARG A 439 7.99 -4.55 8.31
N GLY A 440 8.62 -3.52 8.88
CA GLY A 440 7.95 -2.40 9.56
C GLY A 440 7.60 -2.61 11.03
N GLY A 441 7.23 -3.83 11.44
CA GLY A 441 6.72 -4.08 12.79
C GLY A 441 5.21 -3.91 12.90
N GLY A 442 4.57 -4.35 13.98
CA GLY A 442 3.11 -4.26 14.10
C GLY A 442 2.55 -4.57 15.48
N HIS A 443 1.33 -4.10 15.72
CA HIS A 443 0.62 -4.24 17.01
C HIS A 443 -0.13 -5.57 17.12
N TYR A 444 0.31 -6.44 18.04
CA TYR A 444 -0.35 -7.72 18.33
C TYR A 444 -1.51 -7.61 19.33
N GLU A 445 -1.56 -6.53 20.10
CA GLU A 445 -2.51 -6.36 21.20
C GLU A 445 -2.90 -4.89 21.32
N ALA A 446 -4.18 -4.64 21.59
CA ALA A 446 -4.83 -3.34 21.65
C ALA A 446 -4.28 -2.38 22.72
N ALA A 447 -3.74 -2.90 23.83
CA ALA A 447 -3.33 -2.10 24.99
C ALA A 447 -1.93 -2.44 25.51
N ARG A 448 -1.11 -3.12 24.70
CA ARG A 448 0.22 -3.53 25.14
C ARG A 448 1.16 -2.33 25.23
N VAL A 449 1.60 -2.04 26.46
CA VAL A 449 2.71 -1.13 26.72
C VAL A 449 4.00 -1.89 26.40
N TYR A 450 4.78 -1.37 25.45
CA TYR A 450 6.06 -1.93 25.10
C TYR A 450 7.16 -1.25 25.91
N GLU A 451 8.11 -2.03 26.42
CA GLU A 451 9.24 -1.50 27.19
C GLU A 451 10.09 -0.52 26.35
N PRO A 452 10.69 0.50 26.99
CA PRO A 452 11.68 1.36 26.35
C PRO A 452 12.78 0.53 25.67
N GLY A 453 13.13 0.86 24.43
CA GLY A 453 14.13 0.10 23.66
C GLY A 453 13.61 -1.19 22.99
N HIS A 454 12.31 -1.51 23.11
CA HIS A 454 11.69 -2.57 22.31
C HIS A 454 11.36 -2.05 20.90
N PHE A 455 11.79 -2.77 19.87
CA PHE A 455 11.66 -2.40 18.46
C PHE A 455 10.44 -3.04 17.77
N ASN A 456 9.48 -3.51 18.56
CA ASN A 456 8.12 -3.77 18.11
C ASN A 456 7.20 -2.90 18.99
N PRO A 457 6.23 -2.17 18.43
CA PRO A 457 5.66 -2.32 17.10
C PRO A 457 6.41 -1.58 16.00
N HIS A 458 7.40 -0.74 16.32
CA HIS A 458 8.15 0.06 15.34
C HIS A 458 9.53 -0.56 15.11
N SER A 459 9.70 -1.28 14.00
CA SER A 459 10.96 -1.94 13.63
C SER A 459 11.89 -0.98 12.88
N PRO A 460 13.20 -0.95 13.18
CA PRO A 460 14.19 -0.24 12.37
C PRO A 460 14.18 -0.75 10.94
N VAL A 461 14.55 0.13 10.01
CA VAL A 461 14.49 -0.16 8.58
C VAL A 461 15.38 -1.34 8.21
N GLY A 462 16.58 -1.46 8.80
CA GLY A 462 17.52 -2.53 8.48
C GLY A 462 17.13 -3.93 9.01
N TRP A 463 16.30 -4.01 10.05
CA TRP A 463 16.06 -5.25 10.80
C TRP A 463 15.06 -6.15 10.07
N ARG A 464 15.40 -7.42 9.85
CA ARG A 464 14.62 -8.37 9.02
C ARG A 464 14.52 -9.76 9.65
N ARG A 465 14.26 -9.83 10.96
CA ARG A 465 14.18 -11.11 11.69
C ARG A 465 13.22 -12.12 11.05
N PHE A 466 12.12 -11.64 10.47
CA PHE A 466 11.14 -12.45 9.74
C PHE A 466 11.14 -12.15 8.24
N GLY A 467 12.27 -11.67 7.70
CA GLY A 467 12.41 -11.17 6.34
C GLY A 467 12.15 -12.22 5.26
N SER A 468 12.23 -13.50 5.58
CA SER A 468 11.93 -14.60 4.65
C SER A 468 11.04 -15.68 5.27
N TRP A 469 10.26 -15.31 6.29
CA TRP A 469 9.25 -16.19 6.85
C TRP A 469 7.95 -16.08 6.04
N GLY A 470 7.73 -17.01 5.12
CA GLY A 470 6.55 -17.05 4.24
C GLY A 470 5.32 -17.73 4.84
N GLN A 471 5.13 -17.63 6.15
CA GLN A 471 4.00 -18.22 6.85
C GLN A 471 3.39 -17.24 7.84
N GLY A 472 2.25 -17.60 8.38
CA GLY A 472 1.60 -16.93 9.50
C GLY A 472 0.10 -16.81 9.20
N PRO A 473 -0.78 -17.23 10.12
CA PRO A 473 -2.21 -17.05 9.91
C PRO A 473 -2.54 -15.56 9.80
N ARG A 474 -3.75 -15.24 9.34
CA ARG A 474 -4.33 -13.91 9.53
C ARG A 474 -4.18 -13.49 10.99
N SER A 475 -3.68 -12.29 11.23
CA SER A 475 -3.42 -11.76 12.58
C SER A 475 -3.77 -10.28 12.65
N ILE A 476 -4.18 -9.83 13.83
CA ILE A 476 -4.40 -8.42 14.18
C ILE A 476 -3.21 -7.50 13.84
N ALA A 477 -1.99 -8.05 13.77
CA ALA A 477 -0.78 -7.30 13.48
C ALA A 477 -0.38 -7.32 11.99
N TYR A 478 -1.08 -8.03 11.12
CA TYR A 478 -0.65 -8.25 9.73
C TYR A 478 -1.53 -7.49 8.75
N GLY A 479 -0.90 -6.64 7.95
CA GLY A 479 -1.54 -5.88 6.88
C GLY A 479 -0.82 -6.06 5.56
N PHE A 480 -0.96 -5.06 4.69
CA PHE A 480 -0.43 -5.11 3.34
C PHE A 480 -0.23 -3.71 2.76
N ARG A 481 0.80 -3.58 1.92
CA ARG A 481 1.06 -2.40 1.11
C ARG A 481 1.49 -2.84 -0.28
N ALA A 482 0.86 -2.26 -1.29
CA ALA A 482 1.18 -2.52 -2.69
C ALA A 482 1.98 -1.37 -3.30
N VAL A 483 2.62 -1.65 -4.42
CA VAL A 483 3.37 -0.70 -5.24
C VAL A 483 3.00 -0.91 -6.71
N ARG A 484 3.46 -0.02 -7.57
CA ARG A 484 3.39 -0.17 -9.03
C ARG A 484 4.63 0.43 -9.67
N THR A 485 5.29 -0.32 -10.53
CA THR A 485 6.47 0.16 -11.28
C THR A 485 6.05 1.30 -12.22
N VAL A 486 6.88 2.35 -12.34
CA VAL A 486 6.66 3.38 -13.38
C VAL A 486 7.05 2.79 -14.73
N ASP A 487 6.21 2.99 -15.75
CA ASP A 487 6.52 2.55 -17.12
C ASP A 487 7.81 3.24 -17.60
N VAL A 488 8.70 2.47 -18.24
CA VAL A 488 9.88 3.03 -18.90
C VAL A 488 9.40 3.74 -20.17
N GLN A 489 9.62 5.05 -20.26
CA GLN A 489 9.24 5.87 -21.41
C GLN A 489 10.13 5.63 -22.63
#